data_AF-A0A940FL26-F1
#
_entry.id   AF-A0A940FL26-F1
#
_cell.length_a   1.000
_cell.length_b   1.000
_cell.length_c   1.000
_cell.angle_alpha   90.00
_cell.angle_beta   90.00
_cell.angle_gamma   90.00
#
_symmetry.space_group_name_H-M   'P 1'
#
loop_
_entity.id
_entity.type
_entity.pdbx_description
1 polymer ?
#
loop_
_entity_poly.entity_id
_entity_poly.type
_entity_poly.pdbx_seq_one_letter_code
_entity_poly.pdbx_strand_id
1 'polypeptide(L)'
;MNKLYALIVVMILSASGFSQTFTWTGGAGADHKWTTAANWSGGTGYPSTNAHSVVFNSSATVAMDAAITVKSISVTGSGSNVVIDGQAAINSIDITSGDGNAPTFTVDANSTLDLARMLVVFADNIQGTVNGTLILRGTNNSDYTFFALPTNAGNPAVFNVNGIIEDKYGTCIDNAIDDYLKFNNGSKLLFSGSAISVPVADYNPGSEVSIEGATNQNISILERDGVDKLTYNSSLQSAELQLNIPGHFVINTLNIDGTNNQTLVLISNSIVDGSSQTNFDFTVTNFTISGNSN
;
A
#
# COMPACT_ATOMS: atom_id res chain seq x y z
N MET A 1 11.31 14.85 -56.16
CA MET A 1 10.53 15.09 -54.92
C MET A 1 10.08 13.83 -54.19
N ASN A 2 10.02 12.64 -54.82
CA ASN A 2 9.48 11.43 -54.18
C ASN A 2 10.34 10.79 -53.06
N LYS A 3 11.62 11.17 -52.93
CA LYS A 3 12.54 10.61 -51.92
C LYS A 3 12.41 11.25 -50.53
N LEU A 4 11.87 12.47 -50.44
CA LEU A 4 11.69 13.18 -49.15
C LEU A 4 10.45 12.68 -48.40
N TYR A 5 9.39 12.30 -49.11
CA TYR A 5 8.16 11.75 -48.52
C TYR A 5 8.37 10.37 -47.88
N ALA A 6 9.22 9.51 -48.46
CA ALA A 6 9.53 8.21 -47.89
C ALA A 6 10.25 8.30 -46.53
N LEU A 7 11.12 9.29 -46.35
CA LEU A 7 11.84 9.51 -45.09
C LEU A 7 10.91 10.05 -43.99
N ILE A 8 9.98 10.94 -44.34
CA ILE A 8 8.99 11.49 -43.41
C ILE A 8 8.00 10.40 -42.95
N VAL A 9 7.55 9.53 -43.85
CA VAL A 9 6.66 8.41 -43.49
C VAL A 9 7.36 7.40 -42.57
N VAL A 10 8.63 7.07 -42.81
CA VAL A 10 9.42 6.16 -41.94
C VAL A 10 9.71 6.79 -40.56
N MET A 11 9.96 8.10 -40.49
CA MET A 11 10.12 8.81 -39.20
C MET A 11 8.82 8.93 -38.40
N ILE A 12 7.66 9.02 -39.08
CA ILE A 12 6.34 9.04 -38.40
C ILE A 12 5.98 7.66 -37.84
N LEU A 13 6.49 6.56 -38.42
CA LEU A 13 6.29 5.19 -37.95
C LEU A 13 7.25 4.76 -36.82
N SER A 14 8.31 5.52 -36.53
CA SER A 14 9.39 5.09 -35.63
C SER A 14 9.24 5.50 -34.16
N ALA A 15 8.12 6.11 -33.74
CA ALA A 15 8.00 6.70 -32.40
C ALA A 15 6.74 6.33 -31.59
N SER A 16 5.92 5.38 -32.05
CA SER A 16 4.89 4.80 -31.19
C SER A 16 5.49 3.64 -30.41
N GLY A 17 5.98 3.93 -29.20
CA GLY A 17 6.22 2.88 -28.20
C GLY A 17 4.90 2.19 -27.90
N PHE A 18 4.68 1.02 -28.49
CA PHE A 18 3.46 0.27 -28.27
C PHE A 18 3.39 -0.14 -26.80
N SER A 19 2.24 0.09 -26.16
CA SER A 19 1.95 -0.46 -24.84
C SER A 19 2.08 -1.98 -24.92
N GLN A 20 2.96 -2.57 -24.12
CA GLN A 20 3.18 -4.02 -24.07
C GLN A 20 2.76 -4.56 -22.71
N THR A 21 2.21 -5.76 -22.69
CA THR A 21 1.88 -6.46 -21.44
C THR A 21 2.89 -7.58 -21.25
N PHE A 22 3.63 -7.53 -20.15
CA PHE A 22 4.57 -8.55 -19.72
C PHE A 22 3.91 -9.43 -18.66
N THR A 23 3.87 -10.74 -18.92
CA THR A 23 3.34 -11.72 -17.95
C THR A 23 4.47 -12.56 -17.40
N TRP A 24 4.56 -12.64 -16.06
CA TRP A 24 5.56 -13.48 -15.39
C TRP A 24 5.32 -14.96 -15.71
N THR A 25 6.36 -15.67 -16.13
CA THR A 25 6.26 -17.07 -16.59
C THR A 25 6.48 -18.10 -15.50
N GLY A 26 6.58 -17.67 -14.23
CA GLY A 26 6.94 -18.52 -13.10
C GLY A 26 8.45 -18.63 -12.85
N GLY A 27 9.26 -17.80 -13.51
CA GLY A 27 10.72 -17.85 -13.41
C GLY A 27 11.33 -18.94 -14.30
N ALA A 28 10.84 -19.09 -15.54
CA ALA A 28 11.34 -20.10 -16.48
C ALA A 28 12.80 -19.88 -16.93
N GLY A 29 13.40 -18.74 -16.58
CA GLY A 29 14.81 -18.44 -16.79
C GLY A 29 15.74 -19.15 -15.80
N ALA A 30 17.02 -18.76 -15.82
CA ALA A 30 18.05 -19.35 -14.95
C ALA A 30 17.97 -18.87 -13.48
N ASP A 31 17.15 -17.85 -13.21
CA ASP A 31 16.95 -17.26 -11.89
C ASP A 31 15.54 -16.67 -11.78
N HIS A 32 15.20 -16.10 -10.61
CA HIS A 32 13.93 -15.43 -10.34
C HIS A 32 14.03 -13.90 -10.40
N LYS A 33 15.01 -13.36 -11.12
CA LYS A 33 15.23 -11.90 -11.17
C LYS A 33 14.25 -11.20 -12.09
N TRP A 34 13.88 -9.98 -11.74
CA TRP A 34 13.02 -9.13 -12.56
C TRP A 34 13.68 -8.84 -13.91
N THR A 35 14.98 -8.55 -13.95
CA THR A 35 15.66 -8.18 -15.21
C THR A 35 15.93 -9.35 -16.17
N THR A 36 15.70 -10.59 -15.75
CA THR A 36 15.91 -11.78 -16.60
C THR A 36 14.77 -11.92 -17.60
N ALA A 37 15.05 -11.61 -18.87
CA ALA A 37 14.05 -11.61 -19.94
C ALA A 37 13.26 -12.92 -20.09
N ALA A 38 13.89 -14.07 -19.85
CA ALA A 38 13.24 -15.38 -19.95
C ALA A 38 12.15 -15.62 -18.87
N ASN A 39 12.12 -14.82 -17.81
CA ASN A 39 11.08 -14.85 -16.79
C ASN A 39 9.79 -14.15 -17.22
N TRP A 40 9.80 -13.52 -18.40
CA TRP A 40 8.68 -12.77 -18.93
C TRP A 40 8.26 -13.27 -20.31
N SER A 41 6.96 -13.16 -20.55
CA SER A 41 6.35 -13.33 -21.88
C SER A 41 5.64 -12.05 -22.29
N GLY A 42 5.35 -11.88 -23.58
CA GLY A 42 4.59 -10.73 -24.10
C GLY A 42 5.42 -9.61 -24.74
N GLY A 43 6.75 -9.74 -24.75
CA GLY A 43 7.66 -8.79 -25.40
C GLY A 43 9.09 -9.33 -25.48
N THR A 44 10.02 -8.49 -25.96
CA THR A 44 11.46 -8.76 -25.92
C THR A 44 12.07 -8.06 -24.71
N GLY A 45 12.80 -8.79 -23.86
CA GLY A 45 13.40 -8.22 -22.65
C GLY A 45 12.51 -8.40 -21.43
N TYR A 46 12.48 -7.40 -20.55
CA TYR A 46 11.72 -7.39 -19.29
C TYR A 46 10.95 -6.05 -19.15
N PRO A 47 9.90 -5.98 -18.31
CA PRO A 47 9.15 -4.75 -18.10
C PRO A 47 9.99 -3.70 -17.37
N SER A 48 10.33 -2.59 -18.03
CA SER A 48 11.23 -1.55 -17.49
C SER A 48 10.90 -0.13 -17.95
N THR A 49 9.78 0.05 -18.66
CA THR A 49 9.36 1.37 -19.13
C THR A 49 7.91 1.66 -18.75
N ASN A 50 7.55 2.94 -18.71
CA ASN A 50 6.18 3.40 -18.45
C ASN A 50 5.14 2.97 -19.50
N ALA A 51 5.55 2.32 -20.59
CA ALA A 51 4.64 1.71 -21.57
C ALA A 51 4.34 0.22 -21.26
N HIS A 52 5.05 -0.38 -20.31
CA HIS A 52 4.94 -1.80 -20.00
C HIS A 52 3.97 -2.03 -18.84
N SER A 53 2.96 -2.87 -19.06
CA SER A 53 2.06 -3.38 -18.02
C SER A 53 2.57 -4.72 -17.52
N VAL A 54 2.51 -4.97 -16.22
CA VAL A 54 2.99 -6.19 -15.58
C VAL A 54 1.81 -7.01 -15.07
N VAL A 55 1.79 -8.31 -15.40
CA VAL A 55 0.76 -9.23 -14.97
C VAL A 55 1.36 -10.46 -14.29
N PHE A 56 0.83 -10.78 -13.12
CA PHE A 56 1.02 -12.04 -12.43
C PHE A 56 -0.31 -12.80 -12.41
N ASN A 57 -0.43 -13.84 -13.24
CA ASN A 57 -1.63 -14.68 -13.34
C ASN A 57 -1.50 -16.02 -12.59
N SER A 58 -0.40 -16.21 -11.87
CA SER A 58 -0.12 -17.34 -10.99
C SER A 58 0.77 -16.90 -9.84
N SER A 59 0.90 -17.74 -8.80
CA SER A 59 1.88 -17.51 -7.73
C SER A 59 3.30 -17.34 -8.27
N ALA A 60 4.07 -16.46 -7.64
CA ALA A 60 5.42 -16.12 -8.06
C ALA A 60 6.27 -15.66 -6.87
N THR A 61 7.57 -15.88 -6.97
CA THR A 61 8.57 -15.22 -6.14
C THR A 61 9.51 -14.48 -7.06
N VAL A 62 9.63 -13.17 -6.88
CA VAL A 62 10.38 -12.28 -7.77
C VAL A 62 11.45 -11.56 -6.98
N ALA A 63 12.69 -11.71 -7.40
CA ALA A 63 13.81 -10.94 -6.89
C ALA A 63 13.92 -9.63 -7.67
N MET A 64 13.62 -8.51 -7.02
CA MET A 64 13.87 -7.18 -7.57
C MET A 64 15.36 -6.88 -7.47
N ASP A 65 16.01 -6.81 -8.63
CA ASP A 65 17.44 -6.61 -8.80
C ASP A 65 17.80 -5.29 -9.50
N ALA A 66 16.80 -4.48 -9.83
CA ALA A 66 16.95 -3.13 -10.36
C ALA A 66 15.71 -2.28 -10.02
N ALA A 67 15.88 -0.96 -9.97
CA ALA A 67 14.76 -0.03 -10.01
C ALA A 67 14.13 -0.02 -11.41
N ILE A 68 12.80 0.02 -11.47
CA ILE A 68 12.04 -0.05 -12.72
C ILE A 68 10.90 0.97 -12.73
N THR A 69 10.53 1.38 -13.93
CA THR A 69 9.32 2.16 -14.17
C THR A 69 8.37 1.33 -15.01
N VAL A 70 7.10 1.28 -14.64
CA VAL A 70 6.05 0.55 -15.38
C VAL A 70 4.78 1.36 -15.51
N LYS A 71 3.93 0.97 -16.46
CA LYS A 71 2.57 1.50 -16.60
C LYS A 71 1.70 1.01 -15.45
N SER A 72 1.74 -0.31 -15.19
CA SER A 72 0.85 -0.96 -14.23
C SER A 72 1.40 -2.27 -13.69
N ILE A 73 0.88 -2.70 -12.54
CA ILE A 73 1.05 -4.02 -11.94
C ILE A 73 -0.33 -4.61 -11.66
N SER A 74 -0.53 -5.89 -12.02
CA SER A 74 -1.78 -6.59 -11.72
C SER A 74 -1.50 -8.03 -11.30
N VAL A 75 -2.06 -8.44 -10.15
CA VAL A 75 -2.11 -9.82 -9.69
C VAL A 75 -3.52 -10.33 -9.92
N THR A 76 -3.71 -11.18 -10.93
CA THR A 76 -5.04 -11.54 -11.45
C THR A 76 -5.33 -13.04 -11.46
N GLY A 77 -4.39 -13.87 -11.03
CA GLY A 77 -4.63 -15.31 -10.92
C GLY A 77 -5.39 -15.63 -9.64
N SER A 78 -6.59 -16.21 -9.74
CA SER A 78 -7.37 -16.63 -8.57
C SER A 78 -6.53 -17.45 -7.59
N GLY A 79 -6.41 -17.00 -6.34
CA GLY A 79 -5.63 -17.70 -5.31
C GLY A 79 -4.11 -17.54 -5.45
N SER A 80 -3.63 -16.64 -6.30
CA SER A 80 -2.19 -16.44 -6.49
C SER A 80 -1.55 -15.78 -5.28
N ASN A 81 -0.37 -16.26 -4.92
CA ASN A 81 0.49 -15.61 -3.94
C ASN A 81 1.76 -15.13 -4.63
N VAL A 82 1.88 -13.81 -4.80
CA VAL A 82 3.01 -13.16 -5.46
C VAL A 82 3.85 -12.48 -4.41
N VAL A 83 5.10 -12.89 -4.27
CA VAL A 83 6.09 -12.22 -3.45
C VAL A 83 7.04 -11.47 -4.36
N ILE A 84 7.17 -10.16 -4.16
CA ILE A 84 8.20 -9.36 -4.81
C ILE A 84 9.12 -8.87 -3.69
N ASP A 85 10.42 -9.11 -3.85
CA ASP A 85 11.40 -8.89 -2.79
C ASP A 85 12.66 -8.21 -3.31
N GLY A 86 12.97 -7.03 -2.77
CA GLY A 86 14.17 -6.27 -3.10
C GLY A 86 15.45 -6.91 -2.58
N GLN A 87 16.47 -7.04 -3.44
CA GLN A 87 17.75 -7.67 -3.08
C GLN A 87 18.89 -6.68 -2.74
N ALA A 88 18.65 -5.36 -2.80
CA ALA A 88 19.66 -4.32 -2.57
C ALA A 88 19.05 -3.06 -1.93
N ALA A 89 19.90 -2.13 -1.49
CA ALA A 89 19.57 -1.06 -0.54
C ALA A 89 18.40 -0.15 -0.95
N ILE A 90 18.05 -0.01 -2.24
CA ILE A 90 16.78 0.58 -2.69
C ILE A 90 16.45 0.00 -4.07
N ASN A 91 15.47 -0.90 -4.16
CA ASN A 91 14.79 -1.20 -5.43
C ASN A 91 13.47 -0.45 -5.43
N SER A 92 13.14 0.23 -6.54
CA SER A 92 11.85 0.90 -6.69
C SER A 92 11.04 0.34 -7.85
N ILE A 93 9.72 0.41 -7.71
CA ILE A 93 8.76 0.27 -8.79
C ILE A 93 8.02 1.61 -8.89
N ASP A 94 8.29 2.34 -9.96
CA ASP A 94 7.60 3.59 -10.24
C ASP A 94 6.43 3.33 -11.21
N ILE A 95 5.20 3.52 -10.74
CA ILE A 95 3.97 3.35 -11.51
C ILE A 95 3.54 4.72 -12.02
N THR A 96 3.84 5.01 -13.29
CA THR A 96 3.93 6.40 -13.78
C THR A 96 2.85 6.84 -14.77
N SER A 97 2.04 5.92 -15.30
CA SER A 97 0.94 6.35 -16.17
C SER A 97 -0.30 5.45 -16.10
N GLY A 98 -1.42 6.05 -15.68
CA GLY A 98 -2.75 5.54 -15.95
C GLY A 98 -3.32 6.27 -17.17
N ASP A 99 -4.13 5.58 -17.97
CA ASP A 99 -4.95 6.20 -19.01
C ASP A 99 -6.21 6.90 -18.43
N GLY A 100 -6.19 7.17 -17.12
CA GLY A 100 -7.26 7.79 -16.34
C GLY A 100 -8.49 6.91 -16.11
N ASN A 101 -8.58 5.73 -16.74
CA ASN A 101 -9.81 4.92 -16.78
C ASN A 101 -9.68 3.51 -16.20
N ALA A 102 -8.45 3.02 -15.95
CA ALA A 102 -8.21 1.70 -15.38
C ALA A 102 -7.27 1.76 -14.17
N PRO A 103 -7.48 0.90 -13.15
CA PRO A 103 -6.53 0.77 -12.07
C PRO A 103 -5.18 0.29 -12.61
N THR A 104 -4.12 1.02 -12.32
CA THR A 104 -2.75 0.64 -12.70
C THR A 104 -2.08 -0.20 -11.63
N PHE A 105 -2.71 -0.38 -10.48
CA PHE A 105 -2.30 -1.33 -9.46
C PHE A 105 -3.49 -2.16 -9.04
N THR A 106 -3.45 -3.46 -9.27
CA THR A 106 -4.57 -4.36 -8.94
C THR A 106 -4.09 -5.60 -8.20
N VAL A 107 -4.76 -5.91 -7.09
CA VAL A 107 -4.68 -7.22 -6.44
C VAL A 107 -6.09 -7.82 -6.42
N ASP A 108 -6.31 -8.84 -7.24
CA ASP A 108 -7.64 -9.46 -7.36
C ASP A 108 -8.07 -10.18 -6.08
N ALA A 109 -9.39 -10.35 -5.93
CA ALA A 109 -9.97 -11.06 -4.81
C ALA A 109 -9.34 -12.46 -4.65
N ASN A 110 -9.14 -12.87 -3.41
CA ASN A 110 -8.47 -14.12 -3.03
C ASN A 110 -7.00 -14.23 -3.46
N SER A 111 -6.39 -13.18 -4.01
CA SER A 111 -4.96 -13.15 -4.32
C SER A 111 -4.18 -12.38 -3.27
N THR A 112 -2.89 -12.67 -3.14
CA THR A 112 -1.98 -11.95 -2.26
C THR A 112 -0.83 -11.35 -3.07
N LEU A 113 -0.54 -10.08 -2.84
CA LEU A 113 0.70 -9.44 -3.24
C LEU A 113 1.49 -9.10 -1.97
N ASP A 114 2.66 -9.68 -1.81
CA ASP A 114 3.55 -9.50 -0.68
C ASP A 114 4.81 -8.75 -1.15
N LEU A 115 4.97 -7.52 -0.67
CA LEU A 115 6.05 -6.63 -1.04
C LEU A 115 7.05 -6.54 0.11
N ALA A 116 8.32 -6.80 -0.19
CA ALA A 116 9.40 -6.73 0.78
C ALA A 116 10.58 -5.91 0.24
N ARG A 117 11.18 -5.08 1.11
CA ARG A 117 12.45 -4.38 0.86
C ARG A 117 12.46 -3.54 -0.43
N MET A 118 11.35 -2.83 -0.71
CA MET A 118 11.23 -2.01 -1.92
C MET A 118 10.42 -0.73 -1.75
N LEU A 119 10.70 0.26 -2.58
CA LEU A 119 9.86 1.44 -2.72
C LEU A 119 8.85 1.22 -3.86
N VAL A 120 7.56 1.41 -3.60
CA VAL A 120 6.53 1.51 -4.65
C VAL A 120 6.08 2.95 -4.72
N VAL A 121 6.30 3.61 -5.86
CA VAL A 121 5.95 5.00 -6.08
C VAL A 121 4.78 5.09 -7.05
N PHE A 122 3.74 5.81 -6.66
CA PHE A 122 2.63 6.13 -7.54
C PHE A 122 2.79 7.55 -8.06
N ALA A 123 2.69 7.74 -9.38
CA ALA A 123 2.53 9.06 -9.95
C ALA A 123 1.14 9.64 -9.64
N ASP A 124 0.96 10.94 -9.91
CA ASP A 124 -0.34 11.58 -9.81
C ASP A 124 -1.38 10.93 -10.74
N ASN A 125 -2.65 11.02 -10.35
CA ASN A 125 -3.80 10.49 -11.11
C ASN A 125 -3.79 8.97 -11.34
N ILE A 126 -3.00 8.24 -10.56
CA ILE A 126 -2.99 6.79 -10.55
C ILE A 126 -4.13 6.26 -9.69
N GLN A 127 -4.89 5.31 -10.24
CA GLN A 127 -5.89 4.55 -9.50
C GLN A 127 -5.34 3.17 -9.16
N GLY A 128 -5.73 2.65 -8.00
CA GLY A 128 -5.42 1.29 -7.60
C GLY A 128 -6.62 0.59 -6.97
N THR A 129 -6.57 -0.74 -6.92
CA THR A 129 -7.59 -1.55 -6.28
C THR A 129 -6.97 -2.76 -5.60
N VAL A 130 -7.26 -2.92 -4.31
CA VAL A 130 -6.90 -4.12 -3.53
C VAL A 130 -8.20 -4.82 -3.16
N ASN A 131 -8.57 -5.84 -3.93
CA ASN A 131 -9.70 -6.73 -3.64
C ASN A 131 -9.27 -7.96 -2.82
N GLY A 132 -8.02 -8.39 -2.97
CA GLY A 132 -7.38 -9.44 -2.19
C GLY A 132 -6.61 -8.90 -0.99
N THR A 133 -5.41 -9.40 -0.79
CA THR A 133 -4.51 -9.00 0.30
C THR A 133 -3.24 -8.35 -0.26
N LEU A 134 -2.93 -7.14 0.19
CA LEU A 134 -1.63 -6.51 0.00
C LEU A 134 -0.86 -6.58 1.32
N ILE A 135 0.30 -7.22 1.32
CA ILE A 135 1.20 -7.29 2.49
C ILE A 135 2.39 -6.37 2.22
N LEU A 136 2.67 -5.48 3.15
CA LEU A 136 3.82 -4.59 3.13
C LEU A 136 4.77 -5.02 4.25
N ARG A 137 6.00 -5.41 3.89
CA ARG A 137 7.03 -5.82 4.85
C ARG A 137 8.12 -4.79 4.94
N GLY A 138 8.51 -4.45 6.17
CA GLY A 138 9.73 -3.69 6.40
C GLY A 138 10.48 -4.16 7.63
N THR A 139 11.78 -3.90 7.66
CA THR A 139 12.60 -3.92 8.87
C THR A 139 13.34 -2.60 9.02
N ASN A 140 14.00 -2.41 10.17
CA ASN A 140 14.66 -1.17 10.54
C ASN A 140 15.86 -0.80 9.62
N ASN A 141 16.02 0.51 9.39
CA ASN A 141 17.19 1.25 8.89
C ASN A 141 17.76 1.00 7.48
N SER A 142 17.27 0.04 6.68
CA SER A 142 17.66 -0.08 5.26
C SER A 142 16.81 -1.04 4.40
N ASP A 143 15.86 -1.75 5.01
CA ASP A 143 15.13 -2.88 4.40
C ASP A 143 13.61 -2.69 4.54
N TYR A 144 13.09 -1.49 4.29
CA TYR A 144 11.66 -1.22 4.41
C TYR A 144 10.96 -1.23 3.05
N THR A 145 9.72 -1.76 3.05
CA THR A 145 8.79 -1.45 1.97
C THR A 145 8.17 -0.10 2.24
N PHE A 146 8.15 0.76 1.23
CA PHE A 146 7.47 2.04 1.32
C PHE A 146 6.48 2.16 0.18
N PHE A 147 5.23 2.42 0.53
CA PHE A 147 4.11 2.57 -0.39
C PHE A 147 3.83 4.07 -0.50
N ALA A 148 4.57 4.73 -1.39
CA ALA A 148 4.57 6.18 -1.57
C ALA A 148 3.37 6.60 -2.42
N LEU A 149 2.34 7.10 -1.74
CA LEU A 149 1.14 7.64 -2.36
C LEU A 149 1.42 9.07 -2.88
N PRO A 150 0.70 9.54 -3.91
CA PRO A 150 0.87 10.90 -4.43
C PRO A 150 0.49 11.95 -3.39
N THR A 151 1.22 13.06 -3.36
CA THR A 151 1.09 14.14 -2.36
C THR A 151 0.48 15.42 -2.93
N ASN A 152 -0.06 15.39 -4.16
CA ASN A 152 -0.68 16.55 -4.79
C ASN A 152 -2.18 16.65 -4.48
N ALA A 153 -2.57 17.70 -3.77
CA ALA A 153 -3.96 18.02 -3.45
C ALA A 153 -4.78 18.31 -4.72
N GLY A 154 -5.96 17.70 -4.85
CA GLY A 154 -6.84 17.84 -6.02
C GLY A 154 -6.73 16.73 -7.06
N ASN A 155 -6.05 15.63 -6.73
CA ASN A 155 -6.02 14.42 -7.54
C ASN A 155 -7.36 13.65 -7.38
N PRO A 156 -8.18 13.47 -8.43
CA PRO A 156 -9.44 12.73 -8.35
C PRO A 156 -9.25 11.19 -8.30
N ALA A 157 -8.02 10.71 -8.47
CA ALA A 157 -7.77 9.27 -8.50
C ALA A 157 -7.77 8.70 -7.08
N VAL A 158 -8.58 7.65 -6.89
CA VAL A 158 -8.76 6.97 -5.60
C VAL A 158 -8.15 5.57 -5.68
N PHE A 159 -7.30 5.25 -4.71
CA PHE A 159 -6.81 3.92 -4.43
C PHE A 159 -7.81 3.19 -3.52
N ASN A 160 -8.57 2.27 -4.11
CA ASN A 160 -9.67 1.58 -3.44
C ASN A 160 -9.18 0.31 -2.74
N VAL A 161 -9.51 0.16 -1.46
CA VAL A 161 -9.28 -1.05 -0.69
C VAL A 161 -10.62 -1.70 -0.40
N ASN A 162 -10.85 -2.85 -1.00
CA ASN A 162 -12.02 -3.70 -0.79
C ASN A 162 -11.69 -4.98 0.02
N GLY A 163 -10.40 -5.34 0.06
CA GLY A 163 -9.87 -6.47 0.80
C GLY A 163 -9.04 -6.03 2.01
N ILE A 164 -7.80 -6.52 2.09
CA ILE A 164 -6.92 -6.33 3.25
C ILE A 164 -5.63 -5.64 2.81
N ILE A 165 -5.20 -4.63 3.56
CA ILE A 165 -3.80 -4.21 3.60
C ILE A 165 -3.22 -4.63 4.94
N GLU A 166 -2.15 -5.41 4.94
CA GLU A 166 -1.37 -5.78 6.12
C GLU A 166 -0.02 -5.04 6.10
N ASP A 167 0.17 -4.11 7.01
CA ASP A 167 1.44 -3.44 7.26
C ASP A 167 2.17 -4.13 8.42
N LYS A 168 3.18 -4.92 8.08
CA LYS A 168 3.95 -5.71 9.06
C LYS A 168 4.97 -4.89 9.83
N TYR A 169 5.25 -3.66 9.41
CA TYR A 169 6.21 -2.79 10.09
C TYR A 169 5.52 -1.71 10.92
N GLY A 170 4.43 -1.15 10.37
CA GLY A 170 3.60 -0.12 10.99
C GLY A 170 3.69 1.26 10.33
N THR A 171 4.70 1.50 9.48
CA THR A 171 4.92 2.77 8.76
C THR A 171 5.22 2.57 7.28
N CYS A 172 4.77 1.46 6.68
CA CYS A 172 5.04 1.18 5.28
C CYS A 172 4.18 2.04 4.34
N ILE A 173 3.07 2.59 4.80
CA ILE A 173 2.19 3.44 3.99
C ILE A 173 2.53 4.90 4.24
N ASP A 174 2.84 5.65 3.18
CA ASP A 174 3.09 7.09 3.29
C ASP A 174 1.80 7.84 3.70
N ASN A 175 1.98 9.02 4.28
CA ASN A 175 0.87 9.89 4.63
C ASN A 175 0.26 10.46 3.34
N ALA A 176 -0.78 9.77 2.87
CA ALA A 176 -1.60 10.26 1.77
C ALA A 176 -2.25 11.59 2.17
N ILE A 177 -2.70 12.34 1.17
CA ILE A 177 -3.74 13.34 1.43
C ILE A 177 -5.06 12.59 1.62
N ASP A 178 -5.93 13.14 2.46
CA ASP A 178 -7.35 12.77 2.50
C ASP A 178 -7.88 12.57 1.06
N ASP A 179 -8.66 11.52 0.85
CA ASP A 179 -9.26 11.09 -0.43
C ASP A 179 -8.42 10.20 -1.36
N TYR A 180 -7.09 10.11 -1.22
CA TYR A 180 -6.34 9.23 -2.13
C TYR A 180 -6.47 7.75 -1.77
N LEU A 181 -6.36 7.39 -0.50
CA LEU A 181 -6.55 6.02 -0.03
C LEU A 181 -7.96 5.88 0.55
N LYS A 182 -8.73 4.90 0.07
CA LYS A 182 -10.12 4.69 0.49
C LYS A 182 -10.36 3.26 0.91
N PHE A 183 -10.68 3.05 2.17
CA PHE A 183 -11.08 1.77 2.74
C PHE A 183 -12.60 1.62 2.64
N ASN A 184 -13.06 0.74 1.76
CA ASN A 184 -14.49 0.50 1.53
C ASN A 184 -15.11 -0.40 2.61
N ASN A 185 -16.43 -0.49 2.63
CA ASN A 185 -17.15 -1.36 3.57
C ASN A 185 -16.64 -2.82 3.47
N GLY A 186 -16.28 -3.41 4.61
CA GLY A 186 -15.75 -4.77 4.72
C GLY A 186 -14.23 -4.88 4.55
N SER A 187 -13.55 -3.79 4.19
CA SER A 187 -12.08 -3.76 4.07
C SER A 187 -11.39 -3.68 5.42
N LYS A 188 -10.10 -4.06 5.45
CA LYS A 188 -9.28 -4.03 6.66
C LYS A 188 -7.91 -3.43 6.44
N LEU A 189 -7.47 -2.63 7.40
CA LEU A 189 -6.08 -2.25 7.59
C LEU A 189 -5.55 -2.97 8.84
N LEU A 190 -4.59 -3.87 8.65
CA LEU A 190 -4.00 -4.68 9.71
C LEU A 190 -2.56 -4.22 9.95
N PHE A 191 -2.22 -3.96 11.21
CA PHE A 191 -0.86 -3.73 11.64
C PHE A 191 -0.37 -4.91 12.47
N SER A 192 0.85 -5.38 12.21
CA SER A 192 1.51 -6.41 13.03
C SER A 192 2.91 -6.02 13.53
N GLY A 193 3.32 -4.77 13.22
CA GLY A 193 4.62 -4.22 13.56
C GLY A 193 4.65 -3.41 14.86
N SER A 194 5.72 -2.64 15.04
CA SER A 194 6.05 -2.03 16.34
C SER A 194 5.94 -0.51 16.37
N ALA A 195 6.18 0.17 15.25
CA ALA A 195 6.04 1.61 15.07
C ALA A 195 4.81 1.88 14.21
N ILE A 196 3.62 1.94 14.82
CA ILE A 196 2.37 2.00 14.06
C ILE A 196 1.95 3.45 13.84
N SER A 197 1.72 3.77 12.56
CA SER A 197 1.13 5.01 12.10
C SER A 197 -0.07 4.68 11.22
N VAL A 198 -1.28 4.92 11.72
CA VAL A 198 -2.51 4.80 10.91
C VAL A 198 -2.51 5.99 9.93
N PRO A 199 -2.45 5.75 8.60
CA PRO A 199 -2.33 6.81 7.61
C PRO A 199 -3.62 7.63 7.53
N VAL A 200 -3.52 8.81 6.90
CA VAL A 200 -4.70 9.56 6.45
C VAL A 200 -5.33 8.84 5.27
N ALA A 201 -6.62 8.52 5.36
CA ALA A 201 -7.41 7.79 4.37
C ALA A 201 -8.92 7.94 4.63
N ASP A 202 -9.75 7.78 3.59
CA ASP A 202 -11.20 7.71 3.72
C ASP A 202 -11.63 6.32 4.21
N TYR A 203 -11.99 6.21 5.49
CA TYR A 203 -12.49 4.97 6.11
C TYR A 203 -14.02 4.93 6.10
N ASN A 204 -14.60 4.30 5.07
CA ASN A 204 -16.05 4.15 4.98
C ASN A 204 -16.63 3.33 6.15
N PRO A 205 -17.92 3.52 6.50
CA PRO A 205 -18.64 2.67 7.43
C PRO A 205 -18.50 1.17 7.07
N GLY A 206 -18.21 0.34 8.07
CA GLY A 206 -17.94 -1.09 7.92
C GLY A 206 -16.49 -1.45 7.60
N SER A 207 -15.57 -0.48 7.47
CA SER A 207 -14.12 -0.75 7.43
C SER A 207 -13.53 -0.95 8.83
N GLU A 208 -12.41 -1.65 8.94
CA GLU A 208 -11.75 -1.96 10.22
C GLU A 208 -10.26 -1.62 10.19
N VAL A 209 -9.77 -0.97 11.25
CA VAL A 209 -8.36 -0.88 11.59
C VAL A 209 -8.08 -1.85 12.74
N SER A 210 -7.15 -2.79 12.54
CA SER A 210 -6.73 -3.75 13.56
C SER A 210 -5.25 -3.59 13.85
N ILE A 211 -4.91 -3.42 15.12
CA ILE A 211 -3.54 -3.37 15.62
C ILE A 211 -3.28 -4.67 16.38
N GLU A 212 -2.45 -5.51 15.78
CA GLU A 212 -2.10 -6.83 16.27
C GLU A 212 -0.57 -6.92 16.46
N GLY A 213 -0.10 -8.01 17.09
CA GLY A 213 1.32 -8.32 17.14
C GLY A 213 2.10 -7.63 18.26
N ALA A 214 3.36 -7.31 17.99
CA ALA A 214 4.35 -6.84 18.98
C ALA A 214 4.54 -5.33 18.90
N THR A 215 3.56 -4.58 19.38
CA THR A 215 3.69 -3.14 19.52
C THR A 215 4.55 -2.81 20.74
N ASN A 216 5.66 -2.09 20.54
CA ASN A 216 6.52 -1.62 21.62
C ASN A 216 6.84 -0.12 21.53
N GLN A 217 6.15 0.60 20.65
CA GLN A 217 6.21 2.05 20.53
C GLN A 217 4.80 2.63 20.53
N ASN A 218 4.70 3.93 20.77
CA ASN A 218 3.43 4.63 20.72
C ASN A 218 2.81 4.54 19.32
N ILE A 219 1.48 4.47 19.30
CA ILE A 219 0.70 4.42 18.08
C ILE A 219 0.25 5.85 17.75
N SER A 220 0.39 6.23 16.49
CA SER A 220 -0.13 7.50 15.99
C SER A 220 -1.27 7.23 15.03
N ILE A 221 -2.42 7.85 15.25
CA ILE A 221 -3.48 7.93 14.24
C ILE A 221 -3.33 9.28 13.56
N LEU A 222 -3.13 9.29 12.24
CA LEU A 222 -2.99 10.53 11.47
C LEU A 222 -4.30 10.95 10.80
N GLU A 223 -5.23 10.00 10.64
CA GLU A 223 -6.56 10.23 10.08
C GLU A 223 -7.36 11.28 10.85
N ARG A 224 -8.19 12.07 10.14
CA ARG A 224 -8.84 13.26 10.70
C ARG A 224 -10.32 13.08 10.99
N ASP A 225 -11.03 12.29 10.20
CA ASP A 225 -12.48 12.20 10.30
C ASP A 225 -12.93 11.09 11.27
N GLY A 226 -12.40 9.88 11.08
CA GLY A 226 -12.75 8.76 11.95
C GLY A 226 -12.57 7.40 11.31
N VAL A 227 -12.88 6.36 12.10
CA VAL A 227 -12.93 4.96 11.66
C VAL A 227 -14.18 4.30 12.24
N ASP A 228 -14.76 3.36 11.50
CA ASP A 228 -15.93 2.64 12.01
C ASP A 228 -15.52 1.68 13.15
N LYS A 229 -14.46 0.91 12.95
CA LYS A 229 -13.94 -0.01 13.97
C LYS A 229 -12.43 0.10 14.13
N LEU A 230 -11.98 0.29 15.36
CA LEU A 230 -10.59 0.18 15.79
C LEU A 230 -10.46 -0.96 16.81
N THR A 231 -9.65 -1.97 16.49
CA THR A 231 -9.31 -3.07 17.39
C THR A 231 -7.84 -2.97 17.80
N TYR A 232 -7.56 -3.04 19.10
CA TYR A 232 -6.22 -3.17 19.64
C TYR A 232 -6.06 -4.52 20.35
N ASN A 233 -5.10 -5.31 19.89
CA ASN A 233 -4.78 -6.63 20.43
C ASN A 233 -3.27 -6.89 20.33
N SER A 234 -2.49 -6.18 21.15
CA SER A 234 -1.04 -6.35 21.24
C SER A 234 -0.70 -7.35 22.34
N SER A 235 -0.75 -8.64 21.99
CA SER A 235 -0.41 -9.74 22.91
C SER A 235 1.05 -9.72 23.39
N LEU A 236 1.91 -8.91 22.77
CA LEU A 236 3.32 -8.77 23.09
C LEU A 236 3.71 -7.34 23.51
N GLN A 237 2.73 -6.51 23.90
CA GLN A 237 3.01 -5.21 24.50
C GLN A 237 3.96 -5.37 25.70
N SER A 238 5.08 -4.66 25.66
CA SER A 238 6.17 -4.82 26.64
C SER A 238 6.30 -3.66 27.62
N ALA A 239 5.60 -2.56 27.42
CA ALA A 239 5.62 -1.37 28.28
C ALA A 239 4.28 -0.63 28.20
N GLU A 240 4.10 0.40 29.02
CA GLU A 240 3.02 1.37 28.81
C GLU A 240 3.16 2.00 27.42
N LEU A 241 2.06 2.06 26.67
CA LEU A 241 2.00 2.65 25.34
C LEU A 241 0.89 3.69 25.27
N GLN A 242 1.05 4.63 24.35
CA GLN A 242 0.04 5.63 24.06
C GLN A 242 -0.61 5.33 22.70
N LEU A 243 -1.94 5.33 22.68
CA LEU A 243 -2.72 5.44 21.45
C LEU A 243 -3.07 6.92 21.26
N ASN A 244 -2.32 7.58 20.37
CA ASN A 244 -2.49 9.00 20.09
C ASN A 244 -3.60 9.19 19.04
N ILE A 245 -4.75 9.66 19.52
CA ILE A 245 -5.96 9.87 18.73
C ILE A 245 -6.09 11.37 18.43
N PRO A 246 -6.27 11.80 17.18
CA PRO A 246 -6.51 13.20 16.87
C PRO A 246 -7.77 13.73 17.57
N GLY A 247 -7.76 15.01 17.93
CA GLY A 247 -8.97 15.71 18.36
C GLY A 247 -10.05 15.67 17.26
N HIS A 248 -11.32 15.56 17.66
CA HIS A 248 -12.50 15.42 16.79
C HIS A 248 -12.64 14.09 16.05
N PHE A 249 -11.67 13.18 16.20
CA PHE A 249 -11.74 11.85 15.63
C PHE A 249 -12.93 11.06 16.18
N VAL A 250 -13.69 10.41 15.30
CA VAL A 250 -14.83 9.57 15.68
C VAL A 250 -14.48 8.09 15.50
N ILE A 251 -14.65 7.32 16.57
CA ILE A 251 -14.56 5.86 16.55
C ILE A 251 -15.94 5.30 16.87
N ASN A 252 -16.59 4.65 15.92
CA ASN A 252 -17.88 4.04 16.21
C ASN A 252 -17.74 2.84 17.16
N THR A 253 -16.73 1.99 16.95
CA THR A 253 -16.41 0.86 17.83
C THR A 253 -14.92 0.80 18.16
N LEU A 254 -14.56 0.93 19.44
CA LEU A 254 -13.22 0.72 19.95
C LEU A 254 -13.18 -0.53 20.82
N ASN A 255 -12.36 -1.51 20.42
CA ASN A 255 -12.11 -2.74 21.16
C ASN A 255 -10.66 -2.80 21.63
N ILE A 256 -10.45 -3.00 22.92
CA ILE A 256 -9.13 -3.28 23.52
C ILE A 256 -9.16 -4.70 24.07
N ASP A 257 -8.62 -5.65 23.33
CA ASP A 257 -8.75 -7.10 23.62
C ASP A 257 -7.53 -7.70 24.32
N GLY A 258 -6.35 -7.07 24.20
CA GLY A 258 -5.15 -7.52 24.90
C GLY A 258 -4.05 -6.48 24.91
N THR A 259 -3.56 -6.16 26.11
CA THR A 259 -2.38 -5.30 26.34
C THR A 259 -1.24 -6.05 27.02
N ASN A 260 -1.33 -7.39 27.11
CA ASN A 260 -0.36 -8.23 27.82
C ASN A 260 -0.13 -7.78 29.27
N ASN A 261 -1.19 -7.37 29.97
CA ASN A 261 -1.16 -6.77 31.32
C ASN A 261 -0.43 -5.43 31.44
N GLN A 262 -0.03 -4.80 30.32
CA GLN A 262 0.53 -3.45 30.32
C GLN A 262 -0.56 -2.41 30.14
N THR A 263 -0.27 -1.14 30.42
CA THR A 263 -1.23 -0.05 30.27
C THR A 263 -1.28 0.46 28.83
N LEU A 264 -2.47 0.59 28.24
CA LEU A 264 -2.67 1.38 27.03
C LEU A 264 -3.35 2.70 27.37
N VAL A 265 -2.63 3.81 27.23
CA VAL A 265 -3.16 5.15 27.49
C VAL A 265 -3.79 5.69 26.22
N LEU A 266 -5.09 5.99 26.28
CA LEU A 266 -5.80 6.71 25.22
C LEU A 266 -5.54 8.21 25.40
N ILE A 267 -4.91 8.86 24.42
CA ILE A 267 -4.59 10.29 24.50
C ILE A 267 -5.20 10.98 23.30
N SER A 268 -5.97 12.05 23.55
CA SER A 268 -6.34 12.97 22.48
C SER A 268 -5.23 13.99 22.25
N ASN A 269 -4.70 14.04 21.03
CA ASN A 269 -3.69 15.01 20.64
C ASN A 269 -4.24 16.00 19.62
N SER A 270 -3.79 17.25 19.75
CA SER A 270 -3.92 18.26 18.71
C SER A 270 -2.96 17.91 17.58
N ILE A 271 -3.41 17.12 16.60
CA ILE A 271 -2.72 17.03 15.31
C ILE A 271 -3.08 18.32 14.57
N VAL A 272 -2.21 19.32 14.70
CA VAL A 272 -2.50 20.67 14.22
C VAL A 272 -1.59 21.01 13.05
N ASP A 273 -2.23 21.09 11.88
CA ASP A 273 -1.86 21.86 10.68
C ASP A 273 -1.75 23.38 10.97
N GLY A 274 -1.03 23.78 12.03
CA GLY A 274 -0.81 25.18 12.41
C GLY A 274 -2.03 25.99 12.87
N SER A 275 -3.24 25.42 12.95
CA SER A 275 -4.43 26.05 13.54
C SER A 275 -4.59 25.75 15.03
N SER A 276 -4.70 26.78 15.87
CA SER A 276 -4.93 26.62 17.32
C SER A 276 -6.32 26.00 17.60
N GLN A 277 -6.42 24.68 17.70
CA GLN A 277 -7.63 24.00 18.14
C GLN A 277 -7.70 23.95 19.66
N THR A 278 -8.89 24.23 20.22
CA THR A 278 -9.12 24.32 21.68
C THR A 278 -9.91 23.14 22.24
N ASN A 279 -10.39 22.22 21.40
CA ASN A 279 -11.13 21.03 21.82
C ASN A 279 -10.29 19.79 21.51
N PHE A 280 -10.00 19.00 22.55
CA PHE A 280 -9.18 17.79 22.51
C PHE A 280 -10.03 16.56 22.82
N ASP A 281 -11.25 16.54 22.29
CA ASP A 281 -12.18 15.45 22.54
C ASP A 281 -12.22 14.56 21.30
N PHE A 282 -12.11 13.24 21.50
CA PHE A 282 -12.50 12.24 20.50
C PHE A 282 -13.78 11.57 20.97
N THR A 283 -14.56 11.05 20.02
CA THR A 283 -15.83 10.39 20.33
C THR A 283 -15.70 8.89 20.14
N VAL A 284 -16.09 8.10 21.14
CA VAL A 284 -16.26 6.65 21.02
C VAL A 284 -17.72 6.30 21.27
N THR A 285 -18.38 5.65 20.31
CA THR A 285 -19.80 5.27 20.47
C THR A 285 -19.94 3.97 21.26
N ASN A 286 -19.13 2.96 20.92
CA ASN A 286 -19.08 1.67 21.60
C ASN A 286 -17.65 1.39 22.06
N PHE A 287 -17.44 1.25 23.37
CA PHE A 287 -16.13 0.97 23.94
C PHE A 287 -16.16 -0.35 24.71
N THR A 288 -15.29 -1.28 24.31
CA THR A 288 -15.13 -2.57 24.98
C THR A 288 -13.68 -2.76 25.38
N ILE A 289 -13.46 -3.13 26.64
CA ILE A 289 -12.18 -3.65 27.13
C ILE A 289 -12.42 -5.11 27.52
N SER A 290 -11.60 -6.02 26.99
CA SER A 290 -11.66 -7.44 27.25
C SER A 290 -10.26 -8.05 27.45
N GLY A 291 -10.19 -9.29 27.94
CA GLY A 291 -8.92 -10.01 28.11
C GLY A 291 -8.01 -9.47 29.21
N ASN A 292 -6.69 -9.62 29.03
CA ASN A 292 -5.65 -9.13 29.94
C ASN A 292 -5.28 -7.68 29.60
N SER A 293 -6.28 -6.80 29.63
CA SER A 293 -6.15 -5.41 29.20
C SER A 293 -6.21 -4.46 30.38
N ASN A 294 -5.25 -3.53 30.47
CA ASN A 294 -5.18 -2.45 31.46
C ASN A 294 -5.14 -1.08 30.78
#